data_AF-A0A1F8D3W1-F1
#
_entry.id   AF-A0A1F8D3W1-F1
#
_cell.length_a   1.000
_cell.length_b   1.000
_cell.length_c   1.000
_cell.angle_alpha   90.00
_cell.angle_beta   90.00
_cell.angle_gamma   90.00
#
_symmetry.space_group_name_H-M   'P 1'
#
loop_
_entity.id
_entity.type
_entity.pdbx_description
1 polymer ?
#
loop_
_entity_poly.entity_id
_entity_poly.type
_entity_poly.pdbx_seq_one_letter_code
_entity_poly.pdbx_strand_id
1 'polypeptide(L)'
;MTELTPQTEKGAAPADRIRMIEGFGRRYVRDFLAGETVGREAFLGDSYEALKFFFRRSFYRGRRDEVSDNFRQKAFEVLDEKVKGQDLDDVSGGVLEEQLWHNGVNNATDRRMVRQTIDFTQQLPERNIVRYAIEKIKSGQAGQAQGELTGIFGVGDKIASFYLRDVALVFGLEEEIAEAELKYFQPVDTWVLQVAAKLAIVTGDVNLTRPTHIEKAKEQIIGACRTAGVSTLLFNAGAWYAGAYSLELLLAAD
;
A
#
# COMPACT_ATOMS: atom_id res chain seq x y z
N MET A 1 -32.66 46.38 -4.95
CA MET A 1 -32.88 44.94 -4.85
C MET A 1 -32.43 44.33 -6.15
N THR A 2 -31.20 43.80 -6.17
CA THR A 2 -30.62 43.19 -7.37
C THR A 2 -30.64 41.70 -7.10
N GLU A 3 -31.54 40.99 -7.79
CA GLU A 3 -31.60 39.54 -7.78
C GLU A 3 -30.30 38.98 -8.38
N LEU A 4 -29.51 38.32 -7.54
CA LEU A 4 -28.41 37.47 -7.98
C LEU A 4 -29.01 36.12 -8.37
N THR A 5 -29.13 35.90 -9.67
CA THR A 5 -29.32 34.59 -10.29
C THR A 5 -28.29 33.59 -9.70
N PRO A 6 -28.67 32.38 -9.29
CA PRO A 6 -27.70 31.37 -8.93
C PRO A 6 -27.01 30.89 -10.20
N GLN A 7 -25.73 31.22 -10.35
CA GLN A 7 -24.87 30.49 -11.28
C GLN A 7 -24.77 29.05 -10.79
N THR A 8 -25.44 28.15 -11.49
CA THR A 8 -25.19 26.72 -11.38
C THR A 8 -23.89 26.43 -12.09
N GLU A 9 -22.77 26.54 -11.37
CA GLU A 9 -21.55 25.84 -11.77
C GLU A 9 -21.89 24.35 -11.82
N LYS A 10 -22.03 23.80 -13.04
CA LYS A 10 -22.15 22.36 -13.27
C LYS A 10 -20.82 21.69 -12.92
N GLY A 11 -20.58 21.48 -11.64
CA GLY A 11 -19.50 20.59 -11.18
C GLY A 11 -19.71 19.18 -11.75
N ALA A 12 -18.63 18.50 -12.14
CA ALA A 12 -18.66 17.13 -12.65
C ALA A 12 -19.46 16.20 -11.71
N ALA A 13 -20.22 15.27 -12.28
CA ALA A 13 -21.02 14.33 -11.52
C ALA A 13 -20.13 13.51 -10.55
N PRO A 14 -20.63 13.06 -9.39
CA PRO A 14 -19.83 12.28 -8.45
C PRO A 14 -19.10 11.09 -9.09
N ALA A 15 -19.72 10.42 -10.06
CA ALA A 15 -19.12 9.34 -10.82
C ALA A 15 -17.93 9.77 -11.69
N ASP A 16 -17.97 10.96 -12.29
CA ASP A 16 -16.87 11.48 -13.13
C ASP A 16 -15.66 11.85 -12.27
N ARG A 17 -15.90 12.40 -11.07
CA ARG A 17 -14.82 12.67 -10.11
C ARG A 17 -14.20 11.37 -9.58
N ILE A 18 -15.01 10.33 -9.33
CA ILE A 18 -14.50 9.00 -8.95
C ILE A 18 -13.63 8.40 -10.07
N ARG A 19 -14.05 8.50 -11.34
CA ARG A 19 -13.23 8.09 -12.50
C ARG A 19 -11.94 8.89 -12.63
N MET A 20 -11.99 10.20 -12.34
CA MET A 20 -10.78 11.03 -12.32
C MET A 20 -9.78 10.53 -11.27
N ILE A 21 -10.25 10.16 -10.07
CA ILE A 21 -9.38 9.56 -9.05
C ILE A 21 -8.80 8.22 -9.53
N GLU A 22 -9.58 7.35 -10.18
CA GLU A 22 -9.03 6.13 -10.80
C GLU A 22 -7.91 6.46 -11.81
N GLY A 23 -8.08 7.53 -12.59
CA GLY A 23 -7.06 8.06 -13.50
C GLY A 23 -5.75 8.41 -12.80
N PHE A 24 -5.81 9.03 -11.62
CA PHE A 24 -4.61 9.23 -10.78
C PHE A 24 -4.02 7.92 -10.28
N GLY A 25 -4.82 6.87 -10.08
CA GLY A 25 -4.32 5.53 -9.77
C GLY A 25 -3.47 4.95 -10.89
N ARG A 26 -3.87 5.16 -12.15
CA ARG A 26 -3.05 4.77 -13.31
C ARG A 26 -1.75 5.57 -13.38
N ARG A 27 -1.76 6.83 -12.94
CA ARG A 27 -0.55 7.64 -12.79
C ARG A 27 0.34 7.14 -11.66
N TYR A 28 -0.23 6.76 -10.51
CA TYR A 28 0.51 6.09 -9.44
C TYR A 28 1.21 4.82 -9.93
N VAL A 29 0.51 3.96 -10.68
CA VAL A 29 1.11 2.75 -11.26
C VAL A 29 2.28 3.11 -12.17
N ARG A 30 2.14 4.14 -13.01
CA ARG A 30 3.19 4.60 -13.92
C ARG A 30 4.41 5.15 -13.17
N ASP A 31 4.18 5.98 -12.17
CA ASP A 31 5.24 6.75 -11.52
C ASP A 31 5.96 5.91 -10.45
N PHE A 32 5.27 4.99 -9.78
CA PHE A 32 5.81 4.21 -8.66
C PHE A 32 5.95 2.72 -8.94
N LEU A 33 5.06 2.12 -9.74
CA LEU A 33 5.01 0.67 -9.94
C LEU A 33 5.51 0.23 -11.33
N ALA A 34 5.82 1.13 -12.26
CA ALA A 34 6.19 0.75 -13.63
C ALA A 34 7.45 -0.12 -13.67
N GLY A 35 8.50 0.29 -12.96
CA GLY A 35 9.74 -0.50 -12.86
C GLY A 35 9.51 -1.86 -12.21
N GLU A 36 8.66 -1.90 -11.18
CA GLU A 36 8.30 -3.15 -10.49
C GLU A 36 7.43 -4.06 -11.36
N THR A 37 6.56 -3.50 -12.21
CA THR A 37 5.75 -4.24 -13.16
C THR A 37 6.60 -4.86 -14.26
N VAL A 38 7.58 -4.12 -14.78
CA VAL A 38 8.55 -4.62 -15.77
C VAL A 38 9.45 -5.71 -15.15
N GLY A 39 9.89 -5.51 -13.91
CA GLY A 39 10.78 -6.43 -13.19
C GLY A 39 10.09 -7.53 -12.38
N ARG A 40 8.76 -7.69 -12.50
CA ARG A 40 7.95 -8.49 -11.57
C ARG A 40 8.39 -9.96 -11.43
N GLU A 41 8.96 -10.54 -12.48
CA GLU A 41 9.47 -11.91 -12.48
C GLU A 41 10.58 -12.10 -11.44
N ALA A 42 11.38 -11.06 -11.16
CA ALA A 42 12.39 -11.11 -10.11
C ALA A 42 11.76 -11.36 -8.73
N PHE A 43 10.59 -10.78 -8.45
CA PHE A 43 9.90 -11.02 -7.18
C PHE A 43 9.35 -12.45 -7.04
N LEU A 44 9.14 -13.17 -8.15
CA LEU A 44 8.70 -14.57 -8.13
C LEU A 44 9.87 -15.55 -8.02
N GLY A 45 11.02 -15.19 -8.60
CA GLY A 45 12.21 -16.06 -8.66
C GLY A 45 13.21 -15.83 -7.53
N ASP A 46 13.17 -14.69 -6.84
CA ASP A 46 14.13 -14.30 -5.83
C ASP A 46 13.43 -13.81 -4.56
N SER A 47 13.59 -14.58 -3.47
CA SER A 47 13.04 -14.27 -2.14
C SER A 47 13.57 -12.94 -1.59
N TYR A 48 14.79 -12.57 -1.93
CA TYR A 48 15.41 -11.32 -1.52
C TYR A 48 14.76 -10.11 -2.21
N GLU A 49 14.51 -10.19 -3.52
CA GLU A 49 13.80 -9.13 -4.23
C GLU A 49 12.33 -9.03 -3.78
N ALA A 50 11.69 -10.16 -3.44
CA ALA A 50 10.36 -10.18 -2.83
C ALA A 50 10.34 -9.47 -1.46
N LEU A 51 11.36 -9.68 -0.62
CA LEU A 51 11.53 -8.96 0.64
C LEU A 51 11.70 -7.44 0.42
N LYS A 52 12.56 -7.03 -0.51
CA LYS A 52 12.73 -5.61 -0.85
C LYS A 52 11.42 -4.99 -1.33
N PHE A 53 10.63 -5.71 -2.12
CA PHE A 53 9.32 -5.27 -2.58
C PHE A 53 8.39 -4.96 -1.39
N PHE A 54 8.33 -5.83 -0.38
CA PHE A 54 7.60 -5.58 0.87
C PHE A 54 8.14 -4.35 1.63
N PHE A 55 9.45 -4.27 1.82
CA PHE A 55 10.09 -3.18 2.57
C PHE A 55 9.94 -1.80 1.92
N ARG A 56 9.80 -1.71 0.59
CA ARG A 56 9.45 -0.46 -0.10
C ARG A 56 8.12 0.15 0.38
N ARG A 57 7.25 -0.63 1.03
CA ARG A 57 6.00 -0.14 1.63
C ARG A 57 6.10 -0.03 3.14
N SER A 58 6.62 -1.06 3.80
CA SER A 58 6.54 -1.19 5.27
C SER A 58 7.37 -0.17 6.04
N PHE A 59 8.35 0.50 5.43
CA PHE A 59 9.10 1.60 6.05
C PHE A 59 8.31 2.92 6.15
N TYR A 60 7.20 3.11 5.42
CA TYR A 60 6.40 4.35 5.36
C TYR A 60 5.28 4.39 6.41
N ARG A 61 5.70 4.43 7.68
CA ARG A 61 4.81 4.24 8.85
C ARG A 61 4.21 5.53 9.42
N GLY A 62 4.04 6.56 8.60
CA GLY A 62 3.43 7.85 9.02
C GLY A 62 4.43 8.88 9.58
N ARG A 63 5.72 8.69 9.32
CA ARG A 63 6.75 9.74 9.44
C ARG A 63 6.99 10.37 8.06
N ARG A 64 7.68 11.51 8.03
CA ARG A 64 8.10 12.17 6.78
C ARG A 64 8.83 11.19 5.86
N ASP A 65 8.52 11.25 4.57
CA ASP A 65 9.01 10.29 3.57
C ASP A 65 10.53 10.27 3.50
N GLU A 66 11.19 11.43 3.51
CA GLU A 66 12.66 11.54 3.56
C GLU A 66 13.30 10.74 4.72
N VAL A 67 12.63 10.73 5.87
CA VAL A 67 13.10 9.99 7.04
C VAL A 67 12.89 8.49 6.84
N SER A 68 11.74 8.10 6.28
CA SER A 68 11.46 6.71 5.90
C SER A 68 12.47 6.18 4.88
N ASP A 69 12.77 6.98 3.87
CA ASP A 69 13.73 6.65 2.82
C ASP A 69 15.14 6.47 3.37
N ASN A 70 15.59 7.37 4.24
CA ASN A 70 16.90 7.24 4.89
C ASN A 70 17.03 5.93 5.69
N PHE A 71 16.02 5.58 6.48
CA PHE A 71 16.05 4.31 7.24
C PHE A 71 15.95 3.09 6.34
N ARG A 72 15.11 3.13 5.30
CA ARG A 72 14.96 2.06 4.32
C ARG A 72 16.27 1.82 3.58
N GLN A 73 16.94 2.89 3.14
CA GLN A 73 18.20 2.80 2.40
C GLN A 73 19.31 2.18 3.26
N LYS A 74 19.47 2.63 4.51
CA LYS A 74 20.41 2.02 5.46
C LYS A 74 20.11 0.56 5.76
N ALA A 75 18.83 0.20 5.83
CA ALA A 75 18.45 -1.20 5.97
C ALA A 75 18.80 -2.00 4.70
N PHE A 76 18.56 -1.43 3.52
CA PHE A 76 18.88 -2.08 2.24
C PHE A 76 20.36 -2.33 2.07
N GLU A 77 21.24 -1.43 2.51
CA GLU A 77 22.69 -1.65 2.49
C GLU A 77 23.09 -2.90 3.28
N VAL A 78 22.57 -3.05 4.51
CA VAL A 78 22.83 -4.24 5.33
C VAL A 78 22.24 -5.49 4.69
N LEU A 79 21.02 -5.40 4.17
CA LEU A 79 20.34 -6.51 3.52
C LEU A 79 21.05 -6.94 2.22
N ASP A 80 21.55 -5.99 1.43
CA ASP A 80 22.31 -6.25 0.20
C ASP A 80 23.64 -6.94 0.52
N GLU A 81 24.26 -6.66 1.67
CA GLU A 81 25.50 -7.31 2.11
C GLU A 81 25.26 -8.69 2.75
N LYS A 82 24.20 -8.84 3.55
CA LYS A 82 24.03 -9.97 4.47
C LYS A 82 22.97 -10.99 4.05
N VAL A 83 22.05 -10.62 3.16
CA VAL A 83 20.92 -11.46 2.77
C VAL A 83 20.96 -11.79 1.28
N LYS A 84 21.39 -10.85 0.44
CA LYS A 84 21.43 -11.05 -1.01
C LYS A 84 22.30 -12.27 -1.39
N GLY A 85 21.71 -13.19 -2.14
CA GLY A 85 22.39 -14.40 -2.61
C GLY A 85 22.66 -15.45 -1.52
N GLN A 86 22.17 -15.24 -0.30
CA GLN A 86 22.19 -16.24 0.76
C GLN A 86 20.89 -17.06 0.75
N ASP A 87 20.93 -18.27 1.29
CA ASP A 87 19.70 -18.96 1.68
C ASP A 87 19.07 -18.18 2.83
N LEU A 88 17.79 -17.85 2.71
CA LEU A 88 17.11 -17.09 3.75
C LEU A 88 17.08 -17.86 5.07
N ASP A 89 17.07 -19.19 5.04
CA ASP A 89 17.07 -20.04 6.26
C ASP A 89 18.37 -19.88 7.08
N ASP A 90 19.46 -19.42 6.46
CA ASP A 90 20.75 -19.15 7.14
C ASP A 90 20.81 -17.73 7.76
N VAL A 91 19.83 -16.87 7.49
CA VAL A 91 19.80 -15.50 7.99
C VAL A 91 19.25 -15.46 9.41
N SER A 92 20.13 -15.23 10.39
CA SER A 92 19.70 -15.01 11.78
C SER A 92 19.17 -13.59 11.98
N GLY A 93 17.87 -13.47 12.25
CA GLY A 93 17.24 -12.17 12.51
C GLY A 93 17.84 -11.39 13.69
N GLY A 94 18.34 -12.09 14.72
CA GLY A 94 19.00 -11.45 15.86
C GLY A 94 20.35 -10.81 15.49
N VAL A 95 21.16 -11.50 14.70
CA VAL A 95 22.45 -10.96 14.19
C VAL A 95 22.20 -9.79 13.26
N LEU A 96 21.17 -9.89 12.40
CA LEU A 96 20.82 -8.82 11.48
C LEU A 96 20.35 -7.55 12.22
N GLU A 97 19.62 -7.69 13.33
CA GLU A 97 19.18 -6.55 14.13
C GLU A 97 20.36 -5.72 14.68
N GLU A 98 21.43 -6.37 15.14
CA GLU A 98 22.65 -5.70 15.58
C GLU A 98 23.35 -4.97 14.43
N GLN A 99 23.45 -5.61 13.26
CA GLN A 99 24.05 -5.03 12.06
C GLN A 99 23.26 -3.81 11.55
N LEU A 100 21.93 -3.89 11.56
CA LEU A 100 21.05 -2.76 11.21
C LEU A 100 21.27 -1.57 12.16
N TRP A 101 21.43 -1.84 13.46
CA TRP A 101 21.74 -0.79 14.42
C TRP A 101 23.09 -0.13 14.14
N HIS A 102 24.13 -0.92 13.90
CA HIS A 102 25.46 -0.39 13.54
C HIS A 102 25.48 0.40 12.23
N ASN A 103 24.63 0.06 11.26
CA ASN A 103 24.47 0.84 10.03
C ASN A 103 23.53 2.06 10.19
N GLY A 104 23.16 2.42 11.42
CA GLY A 104 22.42 3.63 11.72
C GLY A 104 20.91 3.54 11.53
N VAL A 105 20.33 2.33 11.48
CA VAL A 105 18.89 2.10 11.62
C VAL A 105 18.52 2.22 13.11
N ASN A 106 18.64 3.43 13.65
CA ASN A 106 18.53 3.70 15.09
C ASN A 106 17.13 3.50 15.67
N ASN A 107 16.10 3.42 14.83
CA ASN A 107 14.73 3.17 15.25
C ASN A 107 14.51 1.67 15.54
N ALA A 108 14.30 1.31 16.82
CA ALA A 108 14.10 -0.08 17.23
C ALA A 108 12.87 -0.73 16.58
N THR A 109 11.84 0.06 16.29
CA THR A 109 10.63 -0.41 15.60
C THR A 109 10.93 -0.79 14.14
N ASP A 110 11.82 -0.08 13.43
CA ASP A 110 12.22 -0.47 12.06
C ASP A 110 13.03 -1.76 12.09
N ARG A 111 14.01 -1.87 13.00
CA ARG A 111 14.84 -3.08 13.11
C ARG A 111 14.01 -4.31 13.47
N ARG A 112 13.10 -4.19 14.44
CA ARG A 112 12.18 -5.26 14.80
C ARG A 112 11.25 -5.65 13.65
N MET A 113 10.80 -4.68 12.85
CA MET A 113 9.99 -4.94 11.65
C MET A 113 10.79 -5.75 10.62
N VAL A 114 12.03 -5.36 10.33
CA VAL A 114 12.90 -6.11 9.39
C VAL A 114 13.13 -7.53 9.90
N ARG A 115 13.52 -7.68 11.17
CA ARG A 115 13.74 -9.00 11.80
C ARG A 115 12.51 -9.90 11.67
N GLN A 116 11.35 -9.42 12.11
CA GLN A 116 10.13 -10.22 12.08
C GLN A 116 9.61 -10.50 10.66
N THR A 117 9.91 -9.63 9.69
CA THR A 117 9.58 -9.90 8.29
C THR A 117 10.42 -11.05 7.75
N ILE A 118 11.71 -11.14 8.12
CA ILE A 118 12.57 -12.26 7.75
C ILE A 118 12.11 -13.54 8.43
N ASP A 119 11.88 -13.50 9.75
CA ASP A 119 11.34 -14.64 10.51
C ASP A 119 10.03 -15.17 9.88
N PHE A 120 9.12 -14.26 9.50
CA PHE A 120 7.88 -14.60 8.81
C PHE A 120 8.15 -15.25 7.45
N THR A 121 9.03 -14.64 6.65
CA THR A 121 9.32 -15.09 5.29
C THR A 121 10.00 -16.46 5.26
N GLN A 122 10.88 -16.76 6.22
CA GLN A 122 11.49 -18.09 6.41
C GLN A 122 10.45 -19.20 6.62
N GLN A 123 9.28 -18.88 7.18
CA GLN A 123 8.20 -19.84 7.43
C GLN A 123 7.29 -20.05 6.21
N LEU A 124 7.44 -19.25 5.15
CA LEU A 124 6.60 -19.33 3.96
C LEU A 124 7.06 -20.42 2.99
N PRO A 125 6.14 -20.98 2.19
CA PRO A 125 6.51 -21.74 1.00
C PRO A 125 7.50 -20.95 0.13
N GLU A 126 8.56 -21.63 -0.32
CA GLU A 126 9.64 -21.04 -1.14
C GLU A 126 10.34 -19.81 -0.53
N ARG A 127 10.08 -19.51 0.76
CA ARG A 127 10.56 -18.30 1.45
C ARG A 127 10.27 -17.03 0.66
N ASN A 128 9.14 -16.99 -0.05
CA ASN A 128 8.83 -15.90 -0.96
C ASN A 128 7.49 -15.24 -0.58
N ILE A 129 7.59 -14.07 0.05
CA ILE A 129 6.43 -13.31 0.53
C ILE A 129 5.50 -12.84 -0.59
N VAL A 130 6.04 -12.53 -1.79
CA VAL A 130 5.24 -12.12 -2.94
C VAL A 130 4.48 -13.30 -3.53
N ARG A 131 5.14 -14.45 -3.74
CA ARG A 131 4.48 -15.68 -4.21
C ARG A 131 3.38 -16.10 -3.23
N TYR A 132 3.69 -16.10 -1.94
CA TYR A 132 2.72 -16.37 -0.89
C TYR A 132 1.50 -15.44 -0.98
N ALA A 133 1.71 -14.13 -1.12
CA ALA A 133 0.62 -13.17 -1.26
C ALA A 133 -0.22 -13.43 -2.50
N ILE A 134 0.40 -13.68 -3.67
CA ILE A 134 -0.30 -14.00 -4.91
C ILE A 134 -1.16 -15.24 -4.75
N GLU A 135 -0.62 -16.33 -4.19
CA GLU A 135 -1.36 -17.57 -3.97
C GLU A 135 -2.57 -17.32 -3.07
N LYS A 136 -2.39 -16.59 -1.97
CA LYS A 136 -3.49 -16.23 -1.06
C LYS A 136 -4.55 -15.36 -1.73
N ILE A 137 -4.15 -14.42 -2.58
CA ILE A 137 -5.09 -13.60 -3.36
C ILE A 137 -5.92 -14.50 -4.28
N LYS A 138 -5.27 -15.34 -5.08
CA LYS A 138 -5.92 -16.23 -6.06
C LYS A 138 -6.82 -17.28 -5.42
N SER A 139 -6.50 -17.72 -4.20
CA SER A 139 -7.30 -18.70 -3.46
C SER A 139 -8.42 -18.08 -2.61
N GLY A 140 -8.67 -16.76 -2.71
CA GLY A 140 -9.69 -16.07 -1.90
C GLY A 140 -9.36 -16.04 -0.40
N GLN A 141 -8.08 -15.97 -0.05
CA GLN A 141 -7.55 -15.97 1.31
C GLN A 141 -6.74 -14.69 1.59
N ALA A 142 -7.08 -13.57 0.95
CA ALA A 142 -6.39 -12.29 1.16
C ALA A 142 -6.57 -11.78 2.60
N GLY A 143 -7.73 -12.04 3.22
CA GLY A 143 -7.95 -11.75 4.63
C GLY A 143 -7.01 -12.50 5.58
N GLN A 144 -6.69 -13.76 5.27
CA GLN A 144 -5.69 -14.53 6.01
C GLN A 144 -4.30 -13.92 5.85
N ALA A 145 -3.89 -13.65 4.59
CA ALA A 145 -2.60 -13.03 4.31
C ALA A 145 -2.45 -11.69 5.05
N GLN A 146 -3.49 -10.85 5.01
CA GLN A 146 -3.50 -9.58 5.72
C GLN A 146 -3.35 -9.75 7.23
N GLY A 147 -4.11 -10.67 7.84
CA GLY A 147 -4.02 -10.96 9.27
C GLY A 147 -2.62 -11.40 9.69
N GLU A 148 -1.99 -12.29 8.92
CA GLU A 148 -0.62 -12.75 9.20
C GLU A 148 0.41 -11.62 9.04
N LEU A 149 0.31 -10.80 8.00
CA LEU A 149 1.17 -9.63 7.80
C LEU A 149 1.03 -8.62 8.96
N THR A 150 -0.17 -8.42 9.50
CA THR A 150 -0.36 -7.54 10.66
C THR A 150 0.25 -8.06 11.96
N GLY A 151 0.67 -9.33 11.99
CA GLY A 151 1.47 -9.90 13.08
C GLY A 151 2.90 -9.37 13.13
N ILE A 152 3.40 -8.78 12.02
CA ILE A 152 4.73 -8.18 11.95
C ILE A 152 4.73 -6.82 12.64
N PHE A 153 5.69 -6.59 13.54
CA PHE A 153 5.77 -5.37 14.32
C PHE A 153 5.87 -4.13 13.44
N GLY A 154 5.01 -3.14 13.69
CA GLY A 154 4.96 -1.91 12.91
C GLY A 154 4.25 -2.05 11.55
N VAL A 155 3.68 -3.22 11.23
CA VAL A 155 2.83 -3.45 10.07
C VAL A 155 1.39 -3.51 10.55
N GLY A 156 0.66 -2.40 10.42
CA GLY A 156 -0.78 -2.36 10.71
C GLY A 156 -1.63 -2.64 9.48
N ASP A 157 -2.96 -2.67 9.68
CA ASP A 157 -3.98 -2.85 8.63
C ASP A 157 -3.67 -2.03 7.36
N LYS A 158 -3.33 -0.76 7.53
CA LYS A 158 -2.93 0.14 6.44
C LYS A 158 -1.77 -0.43 5.61
N ILE A 159 -0.66 -0.80 6.25
CA ILE A 159 0.56 -1.20 5.55
C ILE A 159 0.37 -2.56 4.88
N ALA A 160 -0.28 -3.51 5.56
CA ALA A 160 -0.61 -4.79 4.99
C ALA A 160 -1.51 -4.63 3.74
N SER A 161 -2.53 -3.76 3.83
CA SER A 161 -3.42 -3.48 2.70
C SER A 161 -2.72 -2.74 1.55
N PHE A 162 -1.78 -1.82 1.86
CA PHE A 162 -0.91 -1.20 0.85
C PHE A 162 -0.10 -2.24 0.09
N TYR A 163 0.54 -3.16 0.82
CA TYR A 163 1.32 -4.22 0.23
C TYR A 163 0.47 -5.13 -0.68
N LEU A 164 -0.67 -5.64 -0.19
CA LEU A 164 -1.54 -6.51 -0.98
C LEU A 164 -2.10 -5.81 -2.22
N ARG A 165 -2.50 -4.53 -2.10
CA ARG A 165 -2.95 -3.70 -3.22
C ARG A 165 -1.87 -3.57 -4.28
N ASP A 166 -0.63 -3.30 -3.88
CA ASP A 166 0.47 -3.14 -4.83
C ASP A 166 0.87 -4.47 -5.48
N VAL A 167 0.86 -5.59 -4.75
CA VAL A 167 1.01 -6.93 -5.34
C VAL A 167 -0.07 -7.14 -6.42
N ALA A 168 -1.34 -6.89 -6.09
CA ALA A 168 -2.41 -7.08 -7.04
C ALA A 168 -2.30 -6.17 -8.28
N LEU A 169 -1.85 -4.92 -8.12
CA LEU A 169 -1.62 -4.01 -9.26
C LEU A 169 -0.44 -4.44 -10.13
N VAL A 170 0.71 -4.79 -9.54
CA VAL A 170 1.92 -5.20 -10.26
C VAL A 170 1.70 -6.49 -11.06
N PHE A 171 0.94 -7.42 -10.49
CA PHE A 171 0.67 -8.72 -11.09
C PHE A 171 -0.67 -8.80 -11.85
N GLY A 172 -1.44 -7.70 -11.90
CA GLY A 172 -2.70 -7.64 -12.65
C GLY A 172 -3.78 -8.57 -12.11
N LEU A 173 -3.92 -8.68 -10.78
CA LEU A 173 -4.76 -9.68 -10.12
C LEU A 173 -6.17 -9.17 -9.77
N GLU A 174 -6.55 -7.93 -10.10
CA GLU A 174 -7.81 -7.35 -9.61
C GLU A 174 -9.04 -8.17 -10.01
N GLU A 175 -9.06 -8.74 -11.21
CA GLU A 175 -10.16 -9.59 -11.70
C GLU A 175 -10.25 -10.95 -10.97
N GLU A 176 -9.19 -11.37 -10.28
CA GLU A 176 -9.13 -12.60 -9.50
C GLU A 176 -9.58 -12.38 -8.03
N ILE A 177 -9.81 -11.13 -7.61
CA ILE A 177 -10.19 -10.79 -6.24
C ILE A 177 -11.71 -10.92 -6.07
N ALA A 178 -12.13 -11.80 -5.18
CA ALA A 178 -13.53 -11.90 -4.78
C ALA A 178 -14.02 -10.61 -4.10
N GLU A 179 -15.28 -10.24 -4.32
CA GLU A 179 -15.86 -9.00 -3.78
C GLU A 179 -15.72 -8.86 -2.26
N ALA A 180 -15.92 -9.95 -1.53
CA ALA A 180 -15.78 -9.99 -0.06
C ALA A 180 -14.34 -9.71 0.41
N GLU A 181 -13.35 -9.95 -0.45
CA GLU A 181 -11.93 -9.77 -0.15
C GLU A 181 -11.41 -8.35 -0.47
N LEU A 182 -12.15 -7.56 -1.24
CA LEU A 182 -11.70 -6.22 -1.71
C LEU A 182 -11.25 -5.30 -0.56
N LYS A 183 -11.87 -5.41 0.62
CA LYS A 183 -11.52 -4.61 1.81
C LYS A 183 -10.07 -4.80 2.27
N TYR A 184 -9.46 -5.94 2.00
CA TYR A 184 -8.06 -6.21 2.37
C TYR A 184 -7.05 -5.53 1.45
N PHE A 185 -7.50 -4.90 0.35
CA PHE A 185 -6.71 -4.13 -0.60
C PHE A 185 -6.99 -2.63 -0.50
N GLN A 186 -7.75 -2.21 0.52
CA GLN A 186 -8.14 -0.81 0.73
C GLN A 186 -7.36 -0.21 1.91
N PRO A 187 -6.10 0.22 1.72
CA PRO A 187 -5.44 0.99 2.75
C PRO A 187 -6.18 2.32 2.93
N VAL A 188 -6.61 2.59 4.16
CA VAL A 188 -7.29 3.82 4.53
C VAL A 188 -6.35 4.64 5.39
N ASP A 189 -5.84 5.72 4.82
CA ASP A 189 -4.99 6.68 5.52
C ASP A 189 -5.58 8.09 5.46
N THR A 190 -4.84 9.07 5.96
CA THR A 190 -5.29 10.47 5.99
C THR A 190 -5.63 11.00 4.60
N TRP A 191 -4.84 10.68 3.57
CA TRP A 191 -5.08 11.19 2.21
C TRP A 191 -6.28 10.52 1.56
N VAL A 192 -6.36 9.20 1.64
CA VAL A 192 -7.50 8.44 1.10
C VAL A 192 -8.81 8.90 1.75
N LEU A 193 -8.83 9.11 3.07
CA LEU A 193 -10.01 9.64 3.75
C LEU A 193 -10.35 11.06 3.34
N GLN A 194 -9.37 11.96 3.24
CA GLN A 194 -9.63 13.34 2.84
C GLN A 194 -10.21 13.41 1.42
N VAL A 195 -9.68 12.63 0.48
CA VAL A 195 -10.20 12.55 -0.89
C VAL A 195 -11.61 11.95 -0.88
N ALA A 196 -11.82 10.82 -0.21
CA ALA A 196 -13.13 10.17 -0.15
C ALA A 196 -14.20 11.06 0.52
N ALA A 197 -13.84 11.81 1.57
CA ALA A 197 -14.74 12.76 2.23
C ALA A 197 -15.07 13.97 1.34
N LYS A 198 -14.08 14.53 0.62
CA LYS A 198 -14.30 15.61 -0.36
C LYS A 198 -15.18 15.18 -1.53
N LEU A 199 -15.20 13.89 -1.86
CA LEU A 199 -16.10 13.29 -2.84
C LEU A 199 -17.45 12.88 -2.26
N ALA A 200 -17.71 13.13 -0.97
CA ALA A 200 -18.91 12.72 -0.25
C ALA A 200 -19.18 11.20 -0.28
N ILE A 201 -18.12 10.39 -0.43
CA ILE A 201 -18.19 8.92 -0.36
C ILE A 201 -18.25 8.48 1.11
N VAL A 202 -17.31 9.02 1.90
CA VAL A 202 -17.21 8.76 3.33
C VAL A 202 -17.86 9.91 4.08
N THR A 203 -18.84 9.60 4.91
CA THR A 203 -19.67 10.58 5.61
C THR A 203 -19.53 10.42 7.13
N GLY A 204 -19.41 11.54 7.84
CA GLY A 204 -19.24 11.60 9.30
C GLY A 204 -17.78 11.51 9.74
N ASP A 205 -17.56 11.60 11.05
CA ASP A 205 -16.21 11.62 11.62
C ASP A 205 -15.59 10.22 11.63
N VAL A 206 -14.60 10.01 10.75
CA VAL A 206 -13.80 8.80 10.72
C VAL A 206 -12.57 8.97 11.61
N ASN A 207 -12.48 8.15 12.65
CA ASN A 207 -11.31 8.09 13.51
C ASN A 207 -10.42 6.92 13.06
N LEU A 208 -9.25 7.24 12.50
CA LEU A 208 -8.25 6.26 12.04
C LEU A 208 -7.65 5.38 13.16
N THR A 209 -7.95 5.65 14.43
CA THR A 209 -7.57 4.76 15.55
C THR A 209 -8.66 3.77 15.92
N ARG A 210 -9.85 3.86 15.31
CA ARG A 210 -10.98 2.95 15.55
C ARG A 210 -11.17 2.00 14.37
N PRO A 211 -10.89 0.69 14.52
CA PRO A 211 -11.03 -0.28 13.45
C PRO A 211 -12.42 -0.30 12.79
N THR A 212 -13.49 -0.14 13.58
CA THR A 212 -14.87 -0.10 13.05
C THR A 212 -15.12 1.11 12.14
N HIS A 213 -14.45 2.24 12.34
CA HIS A 213 -14.55 3.40 11.46
C HIS A 213 -13.77 3.17 10.16
N ILE A 214 -12.61 2.49 10.23
CA ILE A 214 -11.82 2.12 9.06
C ILE A 214 -12.59 1.14 8.17
N GLU A 215 -13.15 0.07 8.75
CA GLU A 215 -13.92 -0.92 8.00
C GLU A 215 -15.13 -0.29 7.30
N LYS A 216 -15.87 0.58 7.99
CA LYS A 216 -16.97 1.33 7.38
C LYS A 216 -16.49 2.21 6.22
N ALA A 217 -15.35 2.88 6.34
CA ALA A 217 -14.80 3.69 5.26
C ALA A 217 -14.42 2.83 4.04
N LYS A 218 -13.81 1.65 4.25
CA LYS A 218 -13.50 0.69 3.18
C LYS A 218 -14.77 0.26 2.44
N GLU A 219 -15.82 -0.12 3.17
CA GLU A 219 -17.11 -0.52 2.59
C GLU A 219 -17.73 0.60 1.73
N GLN A 220 -17.73 1.84 2.23
CA GLN A 220 -18.26 3.00 1.49
C GLN A 220 -17.45 3.27 0.21
N ILE A 221 -16.11 3.21 0.29
CA ILE A 221 -15.23 3.40 -0.87
C ILE A 221 -15.47 2.32 -1.92
N ILE A 222 -15.52 1.05 -1.52
CA ILE A 222 -15.79 -0.08 -2.43
C ILE A 222 -17.16 0.10 -3.10
N GLY A 223 -18.20 0.40 -2.33
CA GLY A 223 -19.55 0.60 -2.87
C GLY A 223 -19.63 1.76 -3.88
N ALA A 224 -18.96 2.88 -3.60
CA ALA A 224 -18.90 4.02 -4.52
C ALA A 224 -18.15 3.68 -5.81
N CYS A 225 -17.01 2.99 -5.72
CA CYS A 225 -16.23 2.58 -6.89
C CYS A 225 -17.05 1.63 -7.79
N ARG A 226 -17.71 0.64 -7.19
CA ARG A 226 -18.56 -0.31 -7.92
C ARG A 226 -19.73 0.38 -8.61
N THR A 227 -20.39 1.30 -7.92
CA THR A 227 -21.49 2.09 -8.49
C THR A 227 -21.02 2.94 -9.68
N ALA A 228 -19.80 3.47 -9.63
CA ALA A 228 -19.21 4.25 -10.72
C ALA A 228 -18.61 3.39 -11.86
N GLY A 229 -18.45 2.08 -11.63
CA GLY A 229 -17.83 1.14 -12.58
C GLY A 229 -16.33 1.34 -12.72
N VAL A 230 -15.62 1.66 -11.63
CA VAL A 230 -14.15 1.85 -11.63
C VAL A 230 -13.44 0.80 -10.80
N SER A 231 -12.14 0.62 -11.07
CA SER A 231 -11.25 -0.21 -10.27
C SER A 231 -11.16 0.33 -8.83
N THR A 232 -11.34 -0.56 -7.86
CA THR A 232 -11.27 -0.20 -6.44
C THR A 232 -9.82 -0.01 -5.99
N LEU A 233 -8.89 -0.78 -6.58
CA LEU A 233 -7.47 -0.70 -6.28
C LEU A 233 -6.85 0.58 -6.87
N LEU A 234 -7.19 0.90 -8.13
CA LEU A 234 -6.74 2.12 -8.78
C LEU A 234 -7.38 3.36 -8.17
N PHE A 235 -8.67 3.34 -7.81
CA PHE A 235 -9.25 4.45 -7.06
C PHE A 235 -8.47 4.69 -5.77
N ASN A 236 -8.20 3.65 -4.98
CA ASN A 236 -7.46 3.82 -3.72
C ASN A 236 -6.04 4.38 -3.97
N ALA A 237 -5.34 3.84 -4.97
CA ALA A 237 -3.99 4.30 -5.32
C ALA A 237 -4.02 5.77 -5.77
N GLY A 238 -5.03 6.14 -6.55
CA GLY A 238 -5.24 7.49 -7.04
C GLY A 238 -5.66 8.46 -5.97
N ALA A 239 -6.46 8.03 -4.99
CA ALA A 239 -6.85 8.87 -3.86
C ALA A 239 -5.62 9.23 -3.01
N TRP A 240 -4.74 8.25 -2.78
CA TRP A 240 -3.47 8.51 -2.13
C TRP A 240 -2.58 9.45 -2.96
N TYR A 241 -2.38 9.15 -4.25
CA TYR A 241 -1.54 9.96 -5.15
C TYR A 241 -2.05 11.41 -5.23
N ALA A 242 -3.36 11.60 -5.41
CA ALA A 242 -3.98 12.91 -5.52
C ALA A 242 -3.83 13.74 -4.23
N GLY A 243 -3.89 13.10 -3.06
CA GLY A 243 -3.66 13.76 -1.79
C GLY A 243 -2.18 14.13 -1.59
N ALA A 244 -1.30 13.13 -1.73
CA ALA A 244 0.13 13.27 -1.46
C ALA A 244 0.86 14.21 -2.44
N TYR A 245 0.43 14.25 -3.70
CA TYR A 245 1.04 15.03 -4.79
C TYR A 245 0.11 16.15 -5.31
N SER A 246 -0.74 16.68 -4.43
CA SER A 246 -1.76 17.68 -4.82
C SER A 246 -1.15 18.96 -5.40
N LEU A 247 -0.01 19.42 -4.89
CA LEU A 247 0.67 20.62 -5.39
C LEU A 247 1.29 20.37 -6.76
N GLU A 248 2.00 19.25 -6.93
CA GLU A 248 2.61 18.85 -8.20
C GLU A 248 1.55 18.66 -9.28
N LEU A 249 0.39 18.10 -8.92
CA LEU A 249 -0.76 17.97 -9.81
C LEU A 249 -1.33 19.32 -10.23
N LEU A 250 -1.44 20.27 -9.29
CA LEU A 250 -1.89 21.62 -9.59
C LEU A 250 -0.93 22.36 -10.53
N LEU A 251 0.37 22.20 -10.31
CA LEU A 251 1.40 22.85 -11.13
C LEU A 251 1.59 22.20 -12.51
N ALA A 252 1.15 20.95 -12.68
CA ALA A 252 1.18 20.23 -13.95
C ALA A 252 -0.11 20.37 -14.77
N ALA A 253 -1.13 21.06 -14.25
CA ALA A 253 -2.37 21.35 -14.95
C ALA A 253 -2.20 22.62 -15.79
N ASP A 254 -1.86 22.44 -17.07
CA ASP A 254 -1.93 23.48 -18.11
C ASP A 254 -3.36 23.67 -18.61
#